data_AF-A0A0F9HP28-F1
#
_entry.id   AF-A0A0F9HP28-F1
#
_cell.length_a   1.000
_cell.length_b   1.000
_cell.length_c   1.000
_cell.angle_alpha   90.00
_cell.angle_beta   90.00
_cell.angle_gamma   90.00
#
_symmetry.space_group_name_H-M   'P 1'
#
loop_
_entity.id
_entity.type
_entity.pdbx_description
1 polymer ?
#
loop_
_entity_poly.entity_id
_entity_poly.type
_entity_poly.pdbx_seq_one_letter_code
_entity_poly.pdbx_strand_id
1 'polypeptide(L)' 'MIEEKEISASCAVTIKKRIKYLEDNDPGNVILELLKYQISEHVSQESNT' A
#
# COMPACT_ATOMS: atom_id res chain seq x y z
N MET A 1 -31.15 11.29 -4.50
CA MET A 1 -29.84 11.02 -5.14
C MET A 1 -28.82 11.01 -4.04
N ILE A 2 -28.10 9.90 -3.89
CA ILE A 2 -27.15 9.69 -2.80
C ILE A 2 -25.98 10.63 -3.02
N GLU A 3 -25.65 11.44 -2.02
CA GLU A 3 -24.46 12.27 -2.03
C GLU A 3 -23.23 11.35 -2.13
N GLU A 4 -22.62 11.28 -3.31
CA GLU A 4 -21.26 10.78 -3.49
C GLU A 4 -20.30 11.77 -2.82
N LYS A 5 -20.25 11.74 -1.49
CA LYS A 5 -19.05 12.19 -0.77
C LYS A 5 -18.00 11.12 -1.00
N GLU A 6 -17.51 11.06 -2.24
CA GLU A 6 -16.45 10.14 -2.62
C GLU A 6 -15.21 10.56 -1.84
N ILE A 7 -14.95 9.75 -0.83
CA ILE A 7 -13.93 9.94 0.18
C ILE A 7 -12.63 10.19 -0.58
N SER A 8 -12.08 11.40 -0.43
CA SER A 8 -10.67 11.68 -0.72
C SER A 8 -9.86 10.80 0.22
N ALA A 9 -9.73 9.52 -0.15
CA ALA A 9 -8.90 8.58 0.56
C ALA A 9 -7.50 9.12 0.38
N SER A 10 -6.87 9.50 1.50
CA SER A 10 -5.48 9.91 1.47
C SER A 10 -4.68 8.86 0.70
N CYS A 11 -3.69 9.29 -0.07
CA CYS A 11 -2.90 8.41 -0.94
C CYS A 11 -2.47 7.11 -0.22
N ALA A 12 -2.09 7.21 1.06
CA ALA A 12 -1.74 6.09 1.92
C ALA A 12 -2.87 5.05 2.08
N VAL A 13 -4.13 5.47 2.24
CA VAL A 13 -5.28 4.56 2.35
C VAL A 13 -5.50 3.81 1.04
N THR A 14 -5.39 4.49 -0.10
CA THR A 14 -5.52 3.88 -1.42
C THR A 14 -4.42 2.85 -1.68
N ILE A 15 -3.17 3.19 -1.34
CA ILE A 15 -2.02 2.27 -1.44
C ILE A 15 -2.25 1.03 -0.58
N LYS A 16 -2.68 1.19 0.69
CA LYS A 16 -2.97 0.06 1.59
C LYS A 16 -4.05 -0.87 1.03
N LYS A 17 -5.15 -0.31 0.50
CA LYS A 17 -6.22 -1.10 -0.12
C LYS A 17 -5.71 -1.87 -1.34
N ARG A 18 -4.87 -1.24 -2.17
CA ARG A 18 -4.31 -1.88 -3.36
C ARG A 18 -3.34 -3.01 -3.01
N ILE A 19 -2.49 -2.82 -2.00
CA ILE A 19 -1.60 -3.88 -1.47
C ILE A 19 -2.44 -5.08 -1.05
N LYS A 20 -3.46 -4.87 -0.20
CA LYS A 20 -4.32 -5.96 0.28
C LYS A 20 -5.00 -6.72 -0.86
N TYR A 21 -5.54 -5.99 -1.84
CA TYR A 21 -6.14 -6.61 -3.01
C TYR A 21 -5.15 -7.52 -3.75
N LEU A 22 -3.90 -7.08 -3.93
CA LEU A 22 -2.88 -7.87 -4.61
C LEU A 22 -2.44 -9.08 -3.78
N GLU A 23 -2.36 -8.97 -2.46
CA GLU A 23 -2.09 -10.13 -1.58
C GLU A 23 -3.16 -11.23 -1.72
N ASP A 24 -4.43 -10.82 -1.80
CA ASP A 24 -5.55 -11.75 -1.87
C ASP A 24 -5.74 -12.38 -3.26
N ASN A 25 -5.40 -11.66 -4.34
CA ASN A 25 -5.75 -12.04 -5.71
C ASN A 25 -4.53 -12.40 -6.59
N ASP A 26 -3.32 -11.99 -6.20
CA ASP A 26 -2.08 -12.24 -6.91
C ASP A 26 -0.93 -12.52 -5.92
N PRO A 27 -0.99 -13.62 -5.15
CA PRO A 27 -0.02 -13.93 -4.10
C PRO A 27 1.40 -14.17 -4.63
N GLY A 28 1.58 -14.34 -5.95
CA GLY A 28 2.89 -14.48 -6.61
C GLY A 28 3.44 -13.18 -7.17
N ASN A 29 2.86 -12.02 -6.82
CA ASN A 29 3.26 -10.74 -7.36
C ASN A 29 4.63 -10.29 -6.84
N VAL A 30 5.68 -10.59 -7.61
CA VAL A 30 7.07 -10.23 -7.29
C VAL A 30 7.29 -8.72 -7.11
N ILE A 31 6.50 -7.88 -7.78
CA ILE A 31 6.59 -6.42 -7.66
C ILE A 31 6.05 -5.97 -6.31
N LEU A 32 4.98 -6.60 -5.82
CA LEU A 32 4.43 -6.33 -4.50
C LEU A 32 5.42 -6.72 -3.39
N GLU A 33 6.10 -7.86 -3.53
CA GLU A 33 7.13 -8.29 -2.59
C GLU A 33 8.31 -7.32 -2.56
N LEU A 34 8.80 -6.89 -3.72
CA LEU A 34 9.86 -5.89 -3.83
C LEU A 34 9.45 -4.56 -3.19
N LEU A 35 8.22 -4.11 -3.43
CA LEU A 35 7.70 -2.87 -2.86
C LEU A 35 7.66 -2.93 -1.32
N LYS A 36 7.15 -4.05 -0.76
CA LYS A 36 7.13 -4.27 0.69
C LYS A 36 8.55 -4.22 1.28
N TYR A 37 9.50 -4.89 0.63
CA TYR A 37 10.89 -4.88 1.04
C TYR A 37 11.48 -3.46 1.06
N GLN A 38 11.30 -2.69 -0.02
CA GLN A 38 11.78 -1.31 -0.11
C GLN A 38 11.20 -0.39 0.98
N ILE A 39 9.91 -0.55 1.29
CA ILE A 39 9.27 0.20 2.38
C ILE A 39 9.91 -0.16 3.73
N SER A 40 10.11 -1.46 4.00
CA SER A 40 10.74 -1.92 5.23
C SER A 40 12.18 -1.44 5.38
N GLU A 41 12.96 -1.44 4.31
CA GLU A 41 14.34 -0.92 4.31
C GLU A 41 14.37 0.57 4.63
N HIS A 42 13.50 1.36 3.98
CA HIS A 42 13.45 2.81 4.20
C HIS A 42 13.10 3.16 5.64
N VAL A 43 12.08 2.52 6.22
CA VAL A 43 11.70 2.72 7.64
C VAL A 43 12.85 2.33 8.58
N SER A 44 13.59 1.27 8.24
CA SER A 44 14.72 0.81 9.06
C SER A 44 15.92 1.75 8.99
N GLN A 45 16.15 2.41 7.85
CA GLN A 45 17.19 3.42 7.68
C GLN A 45 16.86 4.72 8.42
N GLU A 46 15.62 5.20 8.33
CA GLU A 46 15.18 6.42 9.04
C GLU A 46 15.26 6.26 10.56
N SER A 47 14.99 5.07 11.07
CA SER A 47 15.03 4.77 12.51
C SER A 47 16.44 4.76 13.12
N ASN A 48 17.49 4.80 12.29
CA ASN A 48 18.90 4.76 12.70
C ASN A 48 19.62 6.12 12.51
N THR A 49 18.87 7.19 12.21
CA THR A 49 19.34 8.58 12.08
C THR A 49 18.82 9.43 13.24
#